data_AF-A0A0F9H0A9-F1
#
_entry.id   AF-A0A0F9H0A9-F1
#
_cell.length_a   1.000
_cell.length_b   1.000
_cell.length_c   1.000
_cell.angle_alpha   90.00
_cell.angle_beta   90.00
_cell.angle_gamma   90.00
#
_symmetry.space_group_name_H-M   'P 1'
#
loop_
_entity.id
_entity.type
_entity.pdbx_description
1 polymer ?
#
loop_
_entity_poly.entity_id
_entity_poly.type
_entity_poly.pdbx_seq_one_letter_code
_entity_poly.pdbx_strand_id
1 'polypeptide(L)'
;MIDGKFYGMCLVRVEQQLSLAEARIKEGKERNSDRVLLESYCSADPEDICDILEIYDLQNMDEASLFEKLEELADTVSILTKSSLSFGYSEEGHIGLFASLAPVIQAGPEAGPVEAATARA
;
A
#
# COMPACT_ATOMS: atom_id res chain seq x y z
N MET A 1 -11.93 21.02 -5.69
CA MET A 1 -11.14 20.63 -4.51
C MET A 1 -11.71 19.30 -4.09
N ILE A 2 -10.99 18.20 -4.37
CA ILE A 2 -11.39 16.90 -3.79
C ILE A 2 -11.11 17.04 -2.30
N ASP A 3 -12.08 16.70 -1.44
CA ASP A 3 -12.11 17.03 -0.01
C ASP A 3 -11.04 16.32 0.84
N GLY A 4 -9.92 15.91 0.23
CA GLY A 4 -8.75 15.31 0.86
C GLY A 4 -8.99 13.96 1.54
N LYS A 5 -10.24 13.49 1.58
CA LYS A 5 -10.65 12.23 2.16
C LYS A 5 -11.11 11.25 1.10
N PHE A 6 -10.66 10.01 1.22
CA PHE A 6 -11.02 8.92 0.34
C PHE A 6 -11.16 7.66 1.20
N TYR A 7 -12.37 7.09 1.31
CA TYR A 7 -12.68 5.94 2.17
C TYR A 7 -12.09 6.07 3.59
N GLY A 8 -12.55 7.07 4.37
CA GLY A 8 -12.06 7.35 5.72
C GLY A 8 -10.59 7.84 5.81
N MET A 9 -9.76 7.61 4.80
CA MET A 9 -8.36 8.02 4.77
C MET A 9 -8.24 9.51 4.48
N CYS A 10 -7.38 10.20 5.23
CA CYS A 10 -7.04 11.59 4.99
C CYS A 10 -5.70 11.67 4.24
N LEU A 11 -5.70 12.06 2.97
CA LEU A 11 -4.50 12.13 2.13
C LEU A 11 -3.43 13.04 2.74
N VAL A 12 -3.84 14.17 3.32
CA VAL A 12 -2.92 15.11 4.00
C VAL A 12 -2.19 14.43 5.16
N ARG A 13 -2.88 13.54 5.89
CA ARG A 13 -2.29 12.78 6.99
C ARG A 13 -1.30 11.75 6.45
N VAL A 14 -1.65 11.04 5.38
CA VAL A 14 -0.77 10.06 4.72
C VAL A 14 0.52 10.73 4.22
N GLU A 15 0.42 11.88 3.55
CA GLU A 15 1.58 12.67 3.10
C GLU A 15 2.48 13.11 4.27
N GLN A 16 1.87 13.49 5.40
CA GLN A 16 2.62 13.80 6.62
C GLN A 16 3.33 12.57 7.18
N GLN A 17 2.68 11.40 7.23
CA GLN A 17 3.30 10.16 7.68
C GLN A 17 4.45 9.71 6.78
N LEU A 18 4.29 9.86 5.46
CA LEU A 18 5.37 9.60 4.49
C LEU A 18 6.58 10.51 4.75
N SER A 19 6.36 11.81 4.91
CA SER A 19 7.42 12.78 5.21
C SER A 19 8.14 12.44 6.53
N LEU A 20 7.39 12.00 7.55
CA LEU A 20 7.96 11.56 8.82
C LEU A 20 8.76 10.26 8.67
N ALA A 21 8.26 9.29 7.91
CA ALA A 21 8.96 8.05 7.61
C ALA A 21 10.30 8.33 6.91
N GLU A 22 10.31 9.15 5.85
CA GLU A 22 11.52 9.59 5.15
C GLU A 22 12.53 10.26 6.10
N ALA A 23 12.06 11.13 6.98
CA ALA A 23 12.90 11.78 7.97
C ALA A 23 13.52 10.76 8.95
N ARG A 24 12.74 9.79 9.45
CA ARG A 24 13.24 8.74 10.36
C ARG A 24 14.32 7.88 9.72
N ILE A 25 14.16 7.53 8.44
CA ILE A 25 15.15 6.78 7.66
C ILE A 25 16.44 7.60 7.49
N LYS A 26 16.30 8.88 7.10
CA LYS A 26 17.45 9.78 6.92
C LYS A 26 18.22 10.00 8.23
N GLU A 27 17.53 10.02 9.36
CA GLU A 27 18.12 10.13 10.70
C GLU A 27 18.68 8.80 11.23
N GLY A 28 18.53 7.69 10.49
CA GLY A 28 18.98 6.36 10.91
C GLY A 28 18.22 5.77 12.09
N LYS A 29 17.04 6.33 12.42
CA LYS A 29 16.15 5.84 13.49
C LYS A 29 15.32 4.64 13.06
N GLU A 30 15.19 4.46 11.76
CA GLU A 30 14.47 3.36 11.15
C GLU A 30 15.42 2.69 10.16
N ARG A 31 15.56 1.36 10.27
CA ARG A 31 16.35 0.61 9.27
C ARG A 31 15.61 0.67 7.95
N ASN A 32 16.35 0.55 6.86
CA ASN A 32 15.79 0.43 5.51
C ASN A 32 15.09 -0.94 5.40
N SER A 33 13.93 -1.05 6.05
CA SER A 33 13.03 -2.18 5.97
C SER A 33 12.31 -2.11 4.63
N ASP A 34 12.01 -3.26 4.02
CA ASP A 34 11.32 -3.30 2.73
C ASP A 34 9.97 -2.57 2.76
N ARG A 35 9.38 -2.40 3.95
CA ARG A 35 8.16 -1.66 4.22
C ARG A 35 8.23 -0.87 5.53
N VAL A 36 7.66 0.32 5.56
CA VAL A 36 7.51 1.18 6.75
C VAL A 36 6.03 1.38 7.08
N LEU A 37 5.64 1.11 8.32
CA LEU A 37 4.28 1.33 8.79
C LEU A 37 3.98 2.84 8.90
N LEU A 38 2.93 3.29 8.23
CA LEU A 38 2.46 4.68 8.27
C LEU A 38 1.30 4.85 9.26
N GLU A 39 0.31 3.96 9.17
CA GLU A 39 -0.89 3.99 10.01
C GLU A 39 -1.31 2.57 10.37
N SER A 40 -1.78 2.35 11.60
CA SER A 40 -2.42 1.11 12.02
C SER A 40 -3.85 1.42 12.46
N TYR A 41 -4.77 0.52 12.12
CA TYR A 41 -6.18 0.65 12.44
C TYR A 41 -6.58 -0.14 13.70
N CYS A 42 -5.60 -0.70 14.42
CA CYS A 42 -5.77 -1.38 15.72
C CYS A 42 -6.87 -2.45 15.76
N SER A 43 -7.21 -3.03 14.61
CA SER A 43 -8.14 -4.15 14.51
C SER A 43 -7.67 -5.12 13.43
N ALA A 44 -8.01 -6.39 13.63
CA ALA A 44 -7.91 -7.45 12.64
C ALA A 44 -9.30 -7.86 12.10
N ASP A 45 -10.36 -7.30 12.69
CA ASP A 45 -11.74 -7.63 12.35
C ASP A 45 -12.14 -6.88 11.07
N PRO A 46 -12.57 -7.60 10.01
CA PRO A 46 -13.01 -6.98 8.78
C PRO A 46 -14.15 -5.96 8.95
N GLU A 47 -15.08 -6.18 9.89
CA GLU A 47 -16.21 -5.27 10.11
C GLU A 47 -15.73 -3.93 10.68
N ASP A 48 -14.85 -3.97 11.68
CA ASP A 48 -14.24 -2.77 12.27
C ASP A 48 -13.47 -1.98 11.20
N ILE A 49 -12.72 -2.66 10.34
CA ILE A 49 -11.94 -2.00 9.29
C ILE A 49 -12.84 -1.34 8.24
N CYS A 50 -13.91 -2.01 7.84
CA CYS A 50 -14.92 -1.42 6.96
C CYS A 50 -15.53 -0.16 7.58
N ASP A 51 -15.84 -0.17 8.87
CA ASP A 51 -16.40 1.00 9.56
C ASP A 51 -15.38 2.14 9.67
N ILE A 52 -14.12 1.83 10.03
CA ILE A 52 -13.05 2.82 10.16
C ILE A 52 -12.71 3.48 8.81
N LEU A 53 -12.68 2.69 7.74
CA LEU A 53 -12.39 3.16 6.39
C LEU A 53 -13.64 3.50 5.58
N GLU A 54 -14.82 3.51 6.22
CA GLU A 54 -16.09 3.84 5.58
C GLU A 54 -16.34 3.05 4.27
N ILE A 55 -15.93 1.79 4.22
CA ILE A 55 -16.04 0.89 3.06
C ILE A 55 -17.41 0.20 3.09
N TYR A 56 -18.45 0.94 2.71
CA TYR A 56 -19.83 0.44 2.71
C TYR A 56 -20.25 -0.23 1.39
N ASP A 57 -19.35 -0.29 0.39
CA ASP A 57 -19.59 -0.88 -0.93
C ASP A 57 -19.19 -2.36 -1.02
N LEU A 58 -18.67 -2.95 0.06
CA LEU A 58 -18.37 -4.38 0.15
C LEU A 58 -19.65 -5.23 0.15
N GLN A 59 -19.77 -6.12 -0.84
CA GLN A 59 -20.91 -7.04 -0.94
C GLN A 59 -20.81 -8.22 0.02
N ASN A 60 -19.57 -8.68 0.30
CA ASN A 60 -19.29 -9.76 1.23
C ASN A 60 -18.34 -9.27 2.32
N MET A 61 -18.71 -9.49 3.58
CA MET A 61 -17.90 -9.20 4.75
C MET A 61 -16.96 -10.39 5.05
N ASP A 62 -16.01 -10.63 4.14
CA ASP A 62 -14.94 -11.61 4.33
C ASP A 62 -13.57 -10.96 4.13
N GLU A 63 -12.55 -11.57 4.74
CA GLU A 63 -11.17 -11.04 4.73
C GLU A 63 -10.63 -10.87 3.31
N ALA A 64 -10.93 -11.81 2.40
CA ALA A 64 -10.43 -11.75 1.04
C ALA A 64 -11.02 -10.55 0.27
N SER A 65 -12.34 -10.36 0.36
CA SER A 65 -13.05 -9.25 -0.27
C SER A 65 -12.59 -7.92 0.31
N LEU A 66 -12.38 -7.84 1.63
CA LEU A 66 -11.83 -6.65 2.26
C LEU A 66 -10.42 -6.33 1.73
N PHE A 67 -9.52 -7.30 1.70
CA PHE A 67 -8.15 -7.07 1.23
C PHE A 67 -8.10 -6.68 -0.23
N GLU A 68 -8.94 -7.24 -1.10
CA GLU A 68 -9.06 -6.79 -2.49
C GLU A 68 -9.42 -5.29 -2.55
N LYS A 69 -10.38 -4.87 -1.72
CA LYS A 69 -10.78 -3.46 -1.65
C LYS A 69 -9.71 -2.55 -1.06
N LEU A 70 -8.99 -3.03 -0.04
CA LEU A 70 -7.87 -2.32 0.57
C LEU A 70 -6.70 -2.13 -0.43
N GLU A 71 -6.44 -3.12 -1.28
CA GLU A 71 -5.43 -3.02 -2.34
C GLU A 71 -5.85 -1.98 -3.40
N GLU A 72 -7.11 -1.99 -3.86
CA GLU A 72 -7.62 -0.93 -4.76
C GLU A 72 -7.46 0.48 -4.16
N LEU A 73 -7.73 0.59 -2.86
CA LEU A 73 -7.59 1.81 -2.08
C LEU A 73 -6.12 2.24 -2.01
N ALA A 74 -5.21 1.31 -1.67
CA ALA A 74 -3.78 1.56 -1.63
C ALA A 74 -3.22 1.98 -2.99
N ASP A 75 -3.65 1.36 -4.09
CA ASP A 75 -3.27 1.74 -5.45
C ASP A 75 -3.68 3.17 -5.78
N THR A 76 -4.92 3.53 -5.43
CA THR A 76 -5.44 4.88 -5.65
C THR A 76 -4.64 5.91 -4.86
N VAL A 77 -4.42 5.66 -3.56
CA VAL A 77 -3.66 6.58 -2.70
C VAL A 77 -2.18 6.64 -3.14
N SER A 78 -1.63 5.53 -3.62
CA SER A 78 -0.27 5.47 -4.17
C SER A 78 -0.09 6.41 -5.35
N ILE A 79 -1.05 6.42 -6.28
CA ILE A 79 -1.05 7.33 -7.44
C ILE A 79 -1.15 8.79 -6.97
N LEU A 80 -2.04 9.08 -6.01
CA LEU A 80 -2.27 10.44 -5.53
C LEU A 80 -1.06 11.00 -4.76
N THR A 81 -0.40 10.17 -3.97
CA THR A 81 0.76 10.54 -3.14
C THR A 81 2.12 10.30 -3.83
N LYS A 82 2.11 9.70 -5.03
CA LYS A 82 3.32 9.30 -5.78
C LYS A 82 4.27 8.41 -4.96
N SER A 83 3.70 7.60 -4.08
CA SER A 83 4.41 6.71 -3.17
C SER A 83 3.88 5.30 -3.36
N SER A 84 4.68 4.27 -3.09
CA SER A 84 4.19 2.88 -3.14
C SER A 84 3.60 2.52 -1.79
N LEU A 85 2.28 2.38 -1.73
CA LEU A 85 1.53 2.03 -0.53
C LEU A 85 0.90 0.65 -0.67
N SER A 86 0.67 -0.02 0.46
CA SER A 86 0.01 -1.33 0.52
C SER A 86 -0.59 -1.55 1.90
N PHE A 87 -1.65 -2.35 1.99
CA PHE A 87 -2.16 -2.79 3.29
C PHE A 87 -1.51 -4.13 3.68
N GLY A 88 -1.53 -4.41 4.98
CA GLY A 88 -1.04 -5.67 5.51
C GLY A 88 -1.23 -5.75 7.01
N TYR A 89 -0.85 -6.89 7.57
CA TYR A 89 -0.82 -7.07 9.02
C TYR A 89 0.47 -6.51 9.61
N SER A 90 0.34 -5.76 10.70
CA SER A 90 1.45 -5.37 11.57
C SER A 90 1.96 -6.56 12.38
N GLU A 91 3.08 -6.39 13.07
CA GLU A 91 3.62 -7.40 13.99
C GLU A 91 2.66 -7.75 15.14
N GLU A 92 1.72 -6.84 15.45
CA GLU A 92 0.69 -7.02 16.47
C GLU A 92 -0.56 -7.72 15.92
N GLY A 93 -0.60 -8.01 14.61
CA GLY A 93 -1.75 -8.63 13.94
C GLY A 93 -2.85 -7.64 13.55
N HIS A 94 -2.60 -6.34 13.60
CA HIS A 94 -3.57 -5.32 13.17
C HIS A 94 -3.39 -4.97 11.70
N ILE A 95 -4.47 -4.62 11.00
CA ILE A 95 -4.37 -4.07 9.65
C ILE A 95 -3.71 -2.69 9.73
N GLY A 96 -2.76 -2.45 8.82
CA GLY A 96 -2.04 -1.19 8.71
C GLY A 96 -1.68 -0.85 7.27
N LEU A 97 -1.44 0.44 7.04
CA LEU A 97 -0.94 0.99 5.79
C LEU A 97 0.58 1.10 5.84
N PHE A 98 1.25 0.53 4.84
CA PHE A 98 2.70 0.53 4.73
C PHE A 98 3.17 1.26 3.48
N ALA A 99 4.27 1.99 3.60
CA ALA A 99 5.02 2.51 2.46
C ALA A 99 6.16 1.56 2.10
N SER A 100 6.28 1.21 0.82
CA SER A 100 7.47 0.56 0.28
C SER A 100 8.51 1.62 -0.09
N LEU A 101 9.72 1.43 0.41
CA LEU A 101 10.86 2.30 0.13
C LEU A 101 11.75 1.78 -1.00
N ALA A 102 11.43 0.59 -1.54
CA ALA A 102 12.10 0.10 -2.71
C ALA A 102 11.74 1.01 -3.91
N PRO A 103 12.71 1.40 -4.76
CA PRO A 103 12.36 2.03 -6.03
C PRO A 103 11.41 1.11 -6.76
N VAL A 104 10.25 1.63 -7.18
CA VAL A 104 9.27 0.90 -7.98
C VAL A 104 9.97 0.48 -9.27
N ILE A 105 10.55 -0.72 -9.29
CA ILE A 105 10.89 -1.39 -10.54
C ILE A 105 9.55 -1.79 -11.11
N GLN A 106 8.98 -0.93 -11.95
CA GLN A 106 7.91 -1.35 -12.84
C GLN A 106 8.47 -2.51 -13.65
N ALA A 107 8.11 -3.73 -13.26
CA ALA A 107 8.30 -4.91 -14.08
C ALA A 107 7.44 -4.67 -15.34
N GLY A 108 8.07 -4.11 -16.38
CA GLY A 108 7.51 -4.14 -17.71
C GLY A 108 7.16 -5.59 -18.06
N PRO A 109 6.07 -5.83 -18.80
CA PRO A 109 5.67 -7.18 -19.17
C PRO A 109 6.87 -7.87 -19.81
N GLU A 110 7.22 -9.04 -19.26
CA GLU A 110 8.29 -9.91 -19.76
C GLU A 110 8.21 -9.97 -21.28
N ALA A 111 9.18 -9.35 -21.95
CA ALA A 111 9.43 -9.64 -23.35
C ALA A 111 9.84 -11.11 -23.39
N GLY A 112 8.92 -11.95 -23.86
CA GLY A 112 9.14 -13.38 -24.03
C GLY A 112 10.43 -13.67 -24.80
N PRO A 113 10.99 -14.88 -24.64
CA PRO A 113 12.30 -15.20 -25.19
C PRO A 113 12.30 -15.02 -26.71
N VAL A 114 13.13 -14.10 -27.19
CA VAL A 114 13.55 -14.05 -28.59
C VAL A 114 14.31 -15.35 -28.86
N GLU A 115 13.67 -16.29 -29.54
CA GLU A 115 14.36 -17.42 -30.16
C GLU A 115 15.35 -16.87 -31.18
N ALA A 116 16.60 -16.74 -30.74
CA ALA A 116 17.72 -16.45 -31.60
C ALA A 116 18.04 -17.69 -32.44
N ALA A 117 17.72 -17.59 -33.72
CA ALA A 117 18.22 -18.45 -34.77
C ALA A 117 19.74 -18.68 -34.61
N THR A 118 20.14 -19.93 -34.43
CA THR A 118 21.51 -20.37 -34.71
C THR A 118 21.48 -21.25 -35.95
N ALA A 119 21.92 -20.65 -37.06
CA ALA A 119 22.36 -21.36 -38.23
C ALA A 119 23.81 -21.85 -38.04
N ARG A 120 24.15 -22.93 -38.77
CA ARG A 120 25.46 -23.61 -38.97
C ARG A 120 25.68 -24.82 -38.04
N ALA A 121 26.10 -25.98 -38.54
CA ALA A 121 26.80 -26.32 -39.79
C ALA A 121 26.23 -27.58 -40.46
#